data_AF-A0A1H9U8P4-F1
#
_entry.id   AF-A0A1H9U8P4-F1
#
_cell.length_a   1.000
_cell.length_b   1.000
_cell.length_c   1.000
_cell.angle_alpha   90.00
_cell.angle_beta   90.00
_cell.angle_gamma   90.00
#
_symmetry.space_group_name_H-M   'P 1'
#
loop_
_entity.id
_entity.type
_entity.pdbx_description
1 polymer ?
#
loop_
_entity_poly.entity_id
_entity_poly.type
_entity_poly.pdbx_seq_one_letter_code
_entity_poly.pdbx_strand_id
1 'polypeptide(L)' 'MNLAPYLIVAGIICLIALVATFVIGFGPDDSEYEDQSAVVRHWSYVTLIYVLAFVPMFFLIFILFML' A
#
# COMPACT_ATOMS: atom_id res chain seq x y z
N MET A 1 19.20 -1.46 -24.43
CA MET A 1 18.82 -1.69 -23.02
C MET A 1 17.59 -2.57 -23.02
N ASN A 2 17.64 -3.76 -22.43
CA ASN A 2 16.46 -4.64 -22.37
C ASN A 2 15.66 -4.28 -21.11
N LEU A 3 14.52 -3.61 -21.27
CA LEU A 3 13.65 -3.17 -20.15
C LEU A 3 12.79 -4.31 -19.58
N ALA A 4 12.62 -5.41 -20.31
CA ALA A 4 11.80 -6.55 -19.91
C ALA A 4 12.09 -7.07 -18.48
N PRO A 5 13.35 -7.28 -18.04
CA PRO A 5 13.62 -7.75 -16.68
C PRO A 5 13.18 -6.76 -15.59
N TYR A 6 13.28 -5.45 -15.84
CA TYR A 6 12.86 -4.42 -14.88
C TYR A 6 11.34 -4.36 -14.73
N LEU A 7 10.61 -4.53 -15.84
CA LEU A 7 9.15 -4.57 -15.83
C LEU A 7 8.60 -5.79 -15.09
N ILE A 8 9.27 -6.95 -15.21
CA ILE A 8 8.91 -8.17 -14.47
C ILE A 8 9.09 -7.95 -12.96
N VAL A 9 10.23 -7.39 -12.55
CA VAL A 9 10.49 -7.09 -11.13
C VAL A 9 9.48 -6.09 -10.58
N ALA A 10 9.17 -5.02 -11.32
CA ALA A 10 8.17 -4.04 -10.93
C ALA A 10 6.77 -4.67 -10.79
N GLY A 11 6.39 -5.56 -11.72
CA GLY A 11 5.12 -6.29 -11.67
C GLY A 11 4.99 -7.17 -10.43
N ILE A 12 6.06 -7.89 -10.05
CA ILE A 12 6.07 -8.73 -8.85
C ILE A 12 5.90 -7.88 -7.58
N ILE A 13 6.63 -6.76 -7.48
CA ILE A 13 6.51 -5.85 -6.34
C ILE A 13 5.09 -5.30 -6.24
N CYS A 14 4.46 -4.94 -7.37
CA CYS A 14 3.09 -4.46 -7.41
C CYS A 14 2.08 -5.51 -6.91
N LEU A 15 2.24 -6.77 -7.33
CA LEU A 15 1.37 -7.87 -6.88
C LEU A 15 1.51 -8.13 -5.38
N ILE A 16 2.73 -8.13 -4.83
CA ILE A 16 2.96 -8.32 -3.39
C ILE A 16 2.34 -7.18 -2.60
N ALA A 17 2.54 -5.93 -3.03
CA ALA A 17 1.94 -4.76 -2.40
C ALA A 17 0.41 -4.82 -2.43
N LEU A 18 -0.18 -5.26 -3.55
CA LEU A 18 -1.61 -5.43 -3.69
C LEU A 18 -2.16 -6.45 -2.67
N VAL A 19 -1.52 -7.62 -2.58
CA VAL A 19 -1.93 -8.67 -1.61
C VAL A 19 -1.80 -8.17 -0.17
N ALA A 20 -0.70 -7.51 0.19
CA ALA A 20 -0.52 -6.94 1.52
C ALA A 20 -1.60 -5.91 1.85
N THR A 21 -1.98 -5.08 0.87
CA THR A 21 -3.04 -4.07 1.04
C THR A 21 -4.41 -4.72 1.20
N PHE A 22 -4.70 -5.81 0.46
CA PHE A 22 -5.94 -6.57 0.64
C PHE A 22 -6.01 -7.23 2.02
N VAL A 23 -4.94 -7.89 2.47
CA VAL A 23 -4.91 -8.56 3.78
C VAL A 23 -5.00 -7.56 4.94
N ILE A 24 -4.40 -6.39 4.79
CA ILE A 24 -4.45 -5.34 5.83
C ILE A 24 -5.72 -4.50 5.73
N GLY A 25 -6.35 -4.39 4.56
CA GLY A 25 -7.57 -3.59 4.37
C GLY A 25 -8.88 -4.34 4.60
N PHE A 26 -8.93 -5.64 4.30
CA PHE A 26 -10.04 -6.49 4.73
C PHE A 26 -9.83 -6.86 6.19
N GLY A 27 -10.40 -6.00 7.04
CA GLY A 27 -10.34 -6.08 8.49
C GLY A 27 -10.65 -7.47 9.01
N PRO A 28 -9.94 -7.88 10.05
CA PRO A 28 -9.92 -9.24 10.56
C PRO A 28 -11.22 -9.61 11.29
N ASP A 29 -11.35 -10.90 11.62
CA ASP A 29 -12.50 -11.52 12.32
C ASP A 29 -13.05 -10.61 13.42
N ASP A 30 -14.39 -10.53 13.51
CA ASP A 30 -15.18 -9.63 14.37
C ASP A 30 -14.69 -9.53 15.84
N SER A 31 -13.96 -10.53 16.34
CA SER A 31 -13.31 -10.53 17.66
C SER A 31 -12.23 -9.44 17.86
N GLU A 32 -11.60 -8.92 16.80
CA GLU A 32 -10.58 -7.86 16.93
C GLU A 32 -11.17 -6.45 17.05
N TYR A 33 -12.49 -6.31 16.88
CA TYR A 33 -13.22 -5.06 17.10
C TYR A 33 -13.70 -4.86 18.56
N GLU A 34 -13.61 -5.88 19.42
CA GLU A 34 -13.89 -5.73 20.86
C GLU A 34 -12.77 -4.99 21.60
N ASP A 35 -11.54 -5.04 21.09
CA ASP A 35 -10.39 -4.38 21.70
C ASP A 35 -10.06 -3.06 20.97
N GLN A 36 -10.45 -1.93 21.57
CA GLN A 36 -10.20 -0.59 21.03
C GLN A 36 -8.72 -0.35 20.67
N SER A 37 -7.79 -1.02 21.36
CA SER A 37 -6.35 -0.88 21.10
C SER A 37 -5.92 -1.56 19.79
N ALA A 38 -6.53 -2.69 19.44
CA ALA A 38 -6.29 -3.42 18.20
C ALA A 38 -6.86 -2.67 16.98
N VAL A 39 -8.04 -2.06 17.14
CA VAL A 39 -8.68 -1.24 16.11
C VAL A 39 -7.80 -0.03 15.74
N VAL A 40 -7.30 0.73 16.72
CA VAL A 40 -6.41 1.88 16.45
C VAL A 40 -5.13 1.45 15.75
N ARG A 41 -4.55 0.30 16.13
CA ARG A 41 -3.34 -0.22 15.50
C ARG A 41 -3.58 -0.61 14.03
N HIS A 42 -4.69 -1.28 13.73
CA HIS A 42 -5.08 -1.63 12.37
C HIS A 42 -5.24 -0.38 11.48
N TRP A 43 -6.01 0.61 11.94
CA TRP A 43 -6.18 1.88 11.21
C TRP A 43 -4.86 2.65 11.04
N SER A 44 -3.94 2.56 12.02
CA SER A 44 -2.60 3.13 11.89
C SER A 44 -1.78 2.45 10.79
N TYR A 45 -1.81 1.11 10.69
CA TYR A 45 -1.13 0.38 9.61
C TYR A 45 -1.73 0.66 8.23
N VAL A 46 -3.06 0.66 8.12
CA VAL A 46 -3.77 1.00 6.88
C VAL A 46 -3.40 2.41 6.42
N THR A 47 -3.45 3.38 7.34
CA THR A 47 -3.10 4.78 7.05
C THR A 47 -1.65 4.92 6.63
N LEU A 48 -0.72 4.22 7.31
CA LEU A 48 0.71 4.28 7.01
C LEU A 48 1.01 3.69 5.62
N ILE A 49 0.40 2.57 5.25
CA ILE A 49 0.53 1.99 3.91
C ILE A 49 -0.06 2.92 2.85
N TYR A 50 -1.23 3.50 3.13
CA TYR A 50 -1.86 4.44 2.21
C TYR A 50 -0.98 5.67 1.98
N VAL A 51 -0.46 6.29 3.04
CA VAL A 51 0.43 7.46 2.92
C VAL A 51 1.72 7.10 2.18
N LEU A 52 2.36 5.98 2.50
CA LEU A 52 3.59 5.55 1.84
C LEU A 52 3.40 5.15 0.36
N ALA A 53 2.22 4.69 -0.03
CA ALA A 53 1.94 4.36 -1.43
C ALA A 53 1.46 5.59 -2.22
N PHE A 54 0.54 6.37 -1.65
CA PHE A 54 -0.14 7.47 -2.36
C PHE A 54 0.74 8.72 -2.45
N VAL A 55 1.45 9.10 -1.39
CA VAL A 55 2.26 10.33 -1.38
C VAL A 55 3.38 10.32 -2.42
N PRO A 56 4.23 9.27 -2.54
CA PRO A 56 5.26 9.26 -3.57
C PRO A 56 4.67 9.17 -4.98
N MET A 57 3.54 8.48 -5.16
CA MET A 57 2.83 8.46 -6.44
C MET A 57 2.34 9.86 -6.84
N PHE A 58 1.71 10.57 -5.90
CA PHE A 58 1.21 11.93 -6.13
C PHE A 58 2.35 12.91 -6.39
N PHE A 59 3.46 12.78 -5.66
CA PHE A 59 4.65 13.61 -5.85
C PHE A 59 5.31 13.38 -7.21
N LEU A 60 5.43 12.12 -7.65
CA LEU A 60 5.95 11.78 -8.98
C LEU A 60 5.06 12.31 -10.09
N ILE A 61 3.73 12.17 -9.96
CA ILE A 61 2.77 12.73 -10.91
C ILE A 61 2.92 14.26 -10.96
N PHE A 62 3.01 14.92 -9.80
CA PHE A 62 3.15 16.37 -9.73
C PHE A 62 4.43 16.85 -10.44
N ILE A 63 5.57 16.21 -10.17
CA ILE A 63 6.83 16.53 -10.87
C ILE A 63 6.69 16.29 -12.37
N LEU A 64 6.15 15.14 -12.78
CA LEU A 64 6.12 14.74 -14.20
C LEU A 64 5.12 15.57 -15.04
N PHE A 65 4.15 16.23 -14.39
CA PHE A 65 3.09 16.99 -15.07
C PHE A 65 3.23 18.52 -14.92
N MET A 66 3.92 19.02 -13.88
CA MET A 66 4.22 20.46 -13.72
C MET A 66 5.62 20.88 -14.19
N LEU A 67 6.58 19.95 -14.33
CA LEU A 67 7.90 20.19 -14.90
C LEU A 67 7.91 19.84 -16.41
#